data_AF-A0A1X0S4A7-F1
#
_entry.id   AF-A0A1X0S4A7-F1
#
_cell.length_a   1.000
_cell.length_b   1.000
_cell.length_c   1.000
_cell.angle_alpha   90.00
_cell.angle_beta   90.00
_cell.angle_gamma   90.00
#
_symmetry.space_group_name_H-M   'P 1'
#
loop_
_entity.id
_entity.type
_entity.pdbx_description
1 polymer ?
#
loop_
_entity_poly.entity_id
_entity_poly.type
_entity_poly.pdbx_seq_one_letter_code
_entity_poly.pdbx_strand_id
1 'polypeptide(L)'
;MDNARLRELLLLLEKRNQQREDVDLETKFFNDILEYFLSPNVNHWWCTEATLPLASESLWLFSLPDHDPIVQYKNKLNQQLKSCGYCARTYQTSKVMLFINSLVCFHLCVSVDMRPCFLDKQ
;
A
#
# COMPACT_ATOMS: atom_id res chain seq x y z
N MET A 1 18.65 3.23 -10.59
CA MET A 1 18.01 4.47 -11.07
C MET A 1 16.77 4.90 -10.26
N ASP A 2 16.41 4.23 -9.16
CA ASP A 2 15.09 4.42 -8.52
C ASP A 2 14.96 5.55 -7.48
N ASN A 3 16.06 6.17 -7.04
CA ASN A 3 16.01 7.13 -5.94
C ASN A 3 15.40 8.49 -6.32
N ALA A 4 15.51 8.92 -7.59
CA ALA A 4 14.93 10.20 -8.03
C ALA A 4 13.40 10.13 -8.04
N ARG A 5 12.84 9.08 -8.65
CA ARG A 5 11.39 8.88 -8.71
C ARG A 5 10.77 8.67 -7.33
N LEU A 6 11.45 7.94 -6.45
CA LEU A 6 11.03 7.79 -5.05
C LEU A 6 10.92 9.14 -4.33
N ARG A 7 11.93 10.02 -4.51
CA ARG A 7 11.91 11.37 -3.92
C ARG A 7 10.78 12.23 -4.46
N GLU A 8 10.53 12.18 -5.77
CA GLU A 8 9.39 12.89 -6.39
C GLU A 8 8.05 12.47 -5.78
N LEU A 9 7.85 11.17 -5.59
CA LEU A 9 6.62 10.64 -4.99
C LEU A 9 6.47 11.02 -3.52
N LEU A 10 7.57 11.08 -2.77
CA LEU A 10 7.54 11.55 -1.38
C LEU A 10 7.20 13.05 -1.30
N LEU A 11 7.73 13.87 -2.20
CA LEU A 11 7.35 15.28 -2.31
C LEU A 11 5.88 15.44 -2.74
N LEU A 12 5.40 14.57 -3.64
CA LEU A 12 4.01 14.57 -4.08
C LEU A 12 3.06 14.18 -2.93
N LEU A 13 3.45 13.20 -2.10
CA LEU A 13 2.75 12.84 -0.87
C LEU A 13 2.66 14.03 0.09
N GLU A 14 3.79 14.71 0.32
CA GLU A 14 3.82 15.88 1.20
C GLU A 14 2.91 17.00 0.67
N LYS A 15 2.99 17.31 -0.62
CA LYS A 15 2.12 18.30 -1.26
C LYS A 15 0.64 17.93 -1.14
N ARG A 16 0.28 16.69 -1.41
CA ARG A 16 -1.10 16.17 -1.26
C ARG A 16 -1.58 16.31 0.18
N ASN A 17 -0.73 16.03 1.16
CA ASN A 17 -1.09 16.15 2.58
C ASN A 17 -1.34 17.60 3.01
N GLN A 18 -0.70 18.57 2.35
CA GLN A 18 -0.93 20.01 2.56
C GLN A 18 -2.17 20.52 1.82
N GLN A 19 -2.58 19.87 0.72
CA GLN A 19 -3.67 20.28 -0.17
C GLN A 19 -4.74 19.19 -0.28
N ARG A 20 -5.33 18.80 0.86
CA ARG A 20 -6.23 17.62 0.95
C ARG A 20 -7.51 17.70 0.13
N GLU A 21 -7.92 18.89 -0.31
CA GLU A 21 -9.13 19.10 -1.11
C GLU A 21 -8.87 19.08 -2.62
N ASP A 22 -7.60 18.98 -3.03
CA ASP A 22 -7.20 18.94 -4.44
C ASP A 22 -7.33 17.51 -5.01
N VAL A 23 -8.48 17.25 -5.63
CA VAL A 23 -8.83 15.96 -6.24
C VAL A 23 -7.90 15.60 -7.41
N ASP A 24 -7.41 16.60 -8.16
CA ASP A 24 -6.48 16.37 -9.28
C ASP A 24 -5.12 15.92 -8.75
N LEU A 25 -4.68 16.50 -7.64
CA LEU A 25 -3.45 16.11 -6.95
C LEU A 25 -3.56 14.71 -6.34
N GLU A 26 -4.69 14.36 -5.75
CA GLU A 26 -4.96 13.01 -5.24
C GLU A 26 -4.93 11.97 -6.37
N THR A 27 -5.65 12.25 -7.46
CA THR A 27 -5.69 11.38 -8.64
C THR A 27 -4.30 11.19 -9.23
N LYS A 28 -3.55 12.29 -9.39
CA LYS A 28 -2.18 12.25 -9.87
C LYS A 28 -1.29 11.41 -8.96
N PHE A 29 -1.39 11.59 -7.65
CA PHE A 29 -0.60 10.86 -6.68
C PHE A 29 -0.81 9.35 -6.79
N PHE A 30 -2.06 8.88 -6.83
CA PHE A 30 -2.34 7.45 -6.91
C PHE A 30 -1.94 6.84 -8.25
N ASN A 31 -2.11 7.56 -9.37
CA ASN A 31 -1.63 7.11 -10.68
C ASN A 31 -0.10 6.97 -10.69
N ASP A 32 0.62 8.00 -10.23
CA ASP A 32 2.08 8.02 -10.18
C ASP A 32 2.64 6.93 -9.23
N ILE A 33 1.98 6.67 -8.08
CA ILE A 33 2.34 5.57 -7.17
C ILE A 33 2.14 4.21 -7.82
N LEU A 34 1.02 4.03 -8.52
CA LEU A 34 0.68 2.74 -9.11
C LEU A 34 1.66 2.39 -10.23
N GLU A 35 2.04 3.36 -11.06
CA GLU A 35 3.10 3.23 -12.04
C GLU A 35 4.44 2.83 -11.38
N TYR A 36 4.83 3.52 -10.32
CA TYR A 36 6.08 3.25 -9.62
C TYR A 36 6.13 1.85 -9.01
N PHE A 37 5.07 1.43 -8.31
CA PHE A 37 5.03 0.11 -7.69
C PHE A 37 4.91 -1.01 -8.70
N LEU A 38 4.31 -0.79 -9.87
CA LEU A 38 4.28 -1.79 -10.94
C LEU A 38 5.61 -1.93 -11.68
N SER A 39 6.50 -0.93 -11.63
CA SER A 39 7.83 -0.99 -12.25
C SER A 39 8.60 -2.26 -11.87
N PRO A 40 9.17 -3.04 -12.82
CA PRO A 40 9.76 -4.36 -12.58
C PRO A 40 10.84 -4.39 -11.49
N ASN A 41 11.57 -3.29 -11.36
CA ASN A 41 12.72 -3.17 -10.44
C ASN A 41 12.31 -2.76 -9.02
N VAL A 42 11.09 -2.27 -8.85
CA VAL A 42 10.57 -1.82 -7.55
C VAL A 42 9.92 -2.99 -6.84
N ASN A 43 10.65 -3.55 -5.88
CA ASN A 43 10.21 -4.62 -4.99
C ASN A 43 10.51 -4.24 -3.54
N HIS A 44 10.08 -5.09 -2.61
CA HIS A 44 10.30 -4.91 -1.19
C HIS A 44 9.77 -3.57 -0.63
N TRP A 45 8.56 -3.19 -1.06
CA TRP A 45 7.94 -1.90 -0.71
C TRP A 45 7.81 -1.68 0.80
N TRP A 46 7.77 -2.77 1.57
CA TRP A 46 7.62 -2.80 3.02
C TRP A 46 8.94 -3.04 3.76
N CYS A 47 10.08 -3.11 3.06
CA CYS A 47 11.38 -3.36 3.67
C CYS A 47 12.16 -2.11 4.05
N THR A 48 11.86 -0.97 3.43
CA THR A 48 12.66 0.25 3.61
C THR A 48 11.81 1.39 4.15
N GLU A 49 12.38 2.15 5.09
CA GLU A 49 11.73 3.34 5.67
C GLU A 49 11.36 4.37 4.60
N ALA A 50 12.11 4.43 3.51
CA ALA A 50 11.86 5.37 2.42
C ALA A 50 10.59 5.02 1.62
N THR A 51 10.30 3.73 1.41
CA THR A 51 9.11 3.30 0.65
C THR A 51 7.88 3.08 1.52
N LEU A 52 8.05 2.93 2.84
CA LEU A 52 6.96 2.64 3.77
C LEU A 52 5.81 3.65 3.76
N PRO A 53 6.05 4.99 3.72
CA PRO A 53 4.96 5.97 3.63
C PRO A 53 4.12 5.74 2.37
N LEU A 54 4.77 5.59 1.21
CA LEU A 54 4.07 5.37 -0.07
C LEU A 54 3.34 4.02 -0.08
N ALA A 55 3.96 2.96 0.46
CA ALA A 55 3.35 1.64 0.54
C ALA A 55 2.09 1.65 1.41
N SER A 56 2.12 2.39 2.52
CA SER A 56 0.99 2.55 3.42
C SER A 56 -0.17 3.29 2.75
N GLU A 57 0.11 4.42 2.09
CA GLU A 57 -0.88 5.19 1.35
C GLU A 57 -1.50 4.39 0.18
N SER A 58 -0.69 3.57 -0.50
CA SER A 58 -1.17 2.74 -1.61
C SER A 58 -2.21 1.69 -1.19
N LEU A 59 -2.36 1.40 0.11
CA LEU A 59 -3.41 0.51 0.60
C LEU A 59 -4.81 1.06 0.32
N TRP A 60 -4.97 2.37 0.14
CA TRP A 60 -6.23 2.96 -0.28
C TRP A 60 -6.72 2.40 -1.64
N LEU A 61 -5.81 1.99 -2.54
CA LEU A 61 -6.15 1.39 -3.83
C LEU A 61 -6.98 0.10 -3.71
N PHE A 62 -6.97 -0.55 -2.54
CA PHE A 62 -7.83 -1.70 -2.29
C PHE A 62 -9.32 -1.36 -2.13
N SER A 63 -9.64 -0.10 -1.83
CA SER A 63 -11.02 0.39 -1.72
C SER A 63 -11.67 0.66 -3.07
N LEU A 64 -10.86 0.74 -4.13
CA LEU A 64 -11.33 0.99 -5.49
C LEU A 64 -11.86 -0.29 -6.15
N PRO A 65 -12.80 -0.17 -7.11
CA PRO A 65 -13.27 -1.30 -7.90
C PRO A 65 -12.12 -1.93 -8.70
N ASP A 66 -12.23 -3.23 -8.96
CA ASP A 66 -11.21 -3.94 -9.71
C ASP A 66 -11.13 -3.46 -11.16
N HIS A 67 -9.93 -3.05 -11.55
CA HIS A 67 -9.53 -2.75 -12.92
C HIS A 67 -8.08 -3.19 -13.15
N ASP A 68 -7.67 -3.43 -14.40
CA ASP A 68 -6.40 -4.09 -14.74
C ASP A 68 -5.17 -3.61 -13.93
N PRO A 69 -4.89 -2.29 -13.81
CA PRO A 69 -3.73 -1.82 -13.05
C PRO A 69 -3.79 -2.13 -11.54
N ILE A 70 -4.98 -2.10 -10.93
CA ILE A 70 -5.20 -2.45 -9.52
C ILE A 70 -5.02 -3.95 -9.31
N VAL A 71 -5.53 -4.77 -10.23
CA VAL A 71 -5.37 -6.24 -10.16
C VAL A 71 -3.88 -6.60 -10.25
N GLN A 72 -3.13 -5.98 -11.15
CA GLN A 72 -1.68 -6.15 -11.25
C GLN A 72 -0.96 -5.73 -9.97
N TYR A 73 -1.36 -4.59 -9.39
CA TYR A 73 -0.79 -4.09 -8.14
C TYR A 73 -1.03 -5.09 -6.99
N LYS A 74 -2.28 -5.56 -6.83
CA LYS A 74 -2.67 -6.56 -5.82
C LYS A 74 -1.88 -7.86 -5.99
N ASN A 75 -1.73 -8.33 -7.23
CA ASN A 75 -0.96 -9.54 -7.54
C ASN A 75 0.52 -9.40 -7.19
N LYS A 76 1.14 -8.28 -7.58
CA LYS A 76 2.56 -8.02 -7.29
C LYS A 76 2.83 -7.84 -5.80
N LEU A 77 1.92 -7.18 -5.08
CA LEU A 77 1.98 -7.09 -3.62
C LEU A 77 1.93 -8.50 -3.00
N ASN A 78 0.94 -9.31 -3.38
CA ASN A 78 0.80 -10.68 -2.87
C ASN A 78 2.04 -11.55 -3.13
N GLN A 79 2.66 -11.42 -4.31
CA GLN A 79 3.89 -12.13 -4.63
C GLN A 79 5.04 -11.72 -3.69
N GLN A 80 5.19 -10.43 -3.41
CA GLN A 80 6.23 -9.93 -2.49
C GLN A 80 5.98 -10.34 -1.03
N LEU A 81 4.72 -10.32 -0.58
CA LEU A 81 4.38 -10.78 0.78
C LEU A 81 4.63 -12.28 0.95
N LYS A 82 4.47 -13.08 -0.11
CA LYS A 82 4.80 -14.51 -0.11
C LYS A 82 6.31 -14.76 -0.13
N SER A 83 7.07 -13.95 -0.85
CA SER A 83 8.52 -14.16 -1.03
C SER A 83 9.38 -13.52 0.06
N CYS A 84 8.87 -12.51 0.78
CA CYS A 84 9.63 -11.78 1.79
C CYS A 84 8.91 -11.73 3.13
N GLY A 85 9.41 -12.49 4.12
CA GLY A 85 8.84 -12.53 5.47
C GLY A 85 8.91 -11.19 6.22
N TYR A 86 9.91 -10.35 5.93
CA TYR A 86 9.96 -9.00 6.48
C TYR A 86 8.83 -8.12 5.91
N CYS A 87 8.63 -8.13 4.58
CA CYS A 87 7.51 -7.43 3.96
C CYS A 87 6.18 -7.89 4.55
N ALA A 88 5.99 -9.20 4.70
CA ALA A 88 4.78 -9.77 5.29
C ALA A 88 4.54 -9.25 6.72
N ARG A 89 5.57 -9.29 7.57
CA ARG A 89 5.46 -8.82 8.95
C ARG A 89 5.14 -7.32 9.01
N THR A 90 5.89 -6.50 8.28
CA THR A 90 5.69 -5.04 8.31
C THR A 90 4.32 -4.67 7.78
N TYR A 91 3.88 -5.24 6.64
CA TYR A 91 2.54 -5.05 6.10
C TYR A 91 1.43 -5.38 7.11
N GLN A 92 1.54 -6.51 7.81
CA GLN A 92 0.54 -6.89 8.81
C GLN A 92 0.51 -5.90 9.99
N THR A 93 1.66 -5.45 10.47
CA THR A 93 1.74 -4.43 11.52
C THR A 93 1.13 -3.10 11.07
N SER A 94 1.37 -2.69 9.82
CA SER A 94 0.81 -1.47 9.24
C SER A 94 -0.72 -1.51 9.16
N LYS A 95 -1.30 -2.66 8.81
CA LYS A 95 -2.75 -2.86 8.84
C LYS A 95 -3.32 -2.63 10.24
N VAL A 96 -2.69 -3.20 11.27
CA VAL A 96 -3.15 -3.04 12.66
C VAL A 96 -3.15 -1.56 13.08
N MET A 97 -2.16 -0.78 12.65
CA MET A 97 -2.14 0.66 12.93
C MET A 97 -3.24 1.45 12.21
N LEU A 98 -3.63 1.04 11.00
CA LEU A 98 -4.77 1.62 10.29
C LEU A 98 -6.10 1.30 10.99
N PHE A 99 -6.26 0.09 11.54
CA PHE A 99 -7.44 -0.29 12.33
C PHE A 99 -7.57 0.47 13.66
N ILE A 100 -6.45 0.86 14.28
CA ILE A 100 -6.48 1.63 15.53
C ILE A 100 -6.82 3.11 15.28
N ASN A 101 -6.44 3.68 14.13
CA ASN A 101 -6.68 5.09 13.80
C ASN A 101 -7.88 5.34 12.88
N SER A 102 -8.52 4.29 12.33
CA SER A 102 -9.71 4.43 11.50
C SER A 102 -10.67 3.26 11.71
N LEU A 103 -11.88 3.62 12.12
CA LEU A 103 -13.09 2.79 12.23
C LEU A 103 -13.62 2.30 10.85
N VAL A 104 -12.74 2.14 9.84
CA VAL A 104 -13.12 1.94 8.43
C VAL A 104 -12.18 0.93 7.76
N CYS A 105 -12.29 -0.37 8.06
CA CYS A 105 -11.73 -1.42 7.19
C CYS A 105 -12.22 -2.85 7.48
N PHE A 106 -13.49 -3.04 7.88
CA PHE A 106 -13.99 -4.40 8.17
C PHE A 106 -14.10 -5.31 6.93
N HIS A 107 -13.97 -4.78 5.71
CA HIS A 107 -14.25 -5.55 4.49
C HIS A 107 -13.02 -6.13 3.75
N LEU A 108 -11.79 -5.75 4.13
CA LEU A 108 -10.58 -6.11 3.38
C LEU A 108 -9.85 -7.38 3.86
N CYS A 109 -10.36 -8.04 4.91
CA CYS A 109 -9.83 -9.32 5.39
C CYS A 109 -10.38 -10.56 4.65
N VAL A 110 -11.36 -10.42 3.75
CA VAL A 110 -12.09 -11.59 3.22
C VAL A 110 -11.50 -12.17 1.92
N SER A 111 -10.71 -11.41 1.16
CA SER A 111 -10.37 -11.82 -0.23
C SER A 111 -8.97 -12.40 -0.44
N VAL A 112 -8.18 -12.62 0.61
CA VAL A 112 -6.93 -13.38 0.50
C VAL A 112 -7.01 -14.51 1.52
N ASP A 113 -7.14 -15.72 1.01
CA ASP A 113 -7.19 -17.02 1.67
C ASP A 113 -6.08 -17.19 2.74
N MET A 114 -6.24 -16.51 3.88
CA MET A 114 -5.46 -16.67 5.09
C MET A 114 -6.43 -16.91 6.22
N ARG A 115 -6.35 -18.15 6.72
CA ARG A 115 -7.02 -18.73 7.88
C ARG A 115 -7.45 -17.70 8.93
N PRO A 116 -8.62 -17.87 9.55
CA PRO A 116 -9.10 -16.97 10.58
C PRO A 116 -8.05 -16.86 11.69
N CYS A 117 -7.70 -15.63 12.05
CA CYS A 117 -7.06 -15.35 13.33
C CYS A 117 -8.03 -15.82 14.42
N PHE A 118 -7.88 -17.07 14.85
CA PHE A 118 -8.44 -17.58 16.09
C PHE A 118 -7.93 -16.68 17.21
N LEU A 119 -8.85 -15.91 17.79
CA LEU A 119 -8.73 -15.38 19.13
C LEU A 119 -8.78 -16.57 20.09
N ASP A 120 -7.65 -17.26 20.23
CA ASP A 120 -7.38 -18.07 21.42
C ASP A 120 -6.98 -17.11 22.54
N LYS A 121 -7.96 -16.75 23.37
CA LYS A 121 -7.71 -16.43 24.77
C LYS A 121 -8.74 -17.17 25.62
N GLN A 122 -8.18 -18.06 26.44
CA GLN A 122 -8.78 -18.78 27.56
C GLN A 122 -9.55 -17.86 28.49
#